data_AF-A0A6A5Z187-F1
#
_entry.id   AF-A0A6A5Z187-F1
#
_cell.length_a   1.000
_cell.length_b   1.000
_cell.length_c   1.000
_cell.angle_alpha   90.00
_cell.angle_beta   90.00
_cell.angle_gamma   90.00
#
_symmetry.space_group_name_H-M   'P 1'
#
loop_
_entity.id
_entity.type
_entity.pdbx_description
1 polymer ?
#
loop_
_entity_poly.entity_id
_entity_poly.type
_entity_poly.pdbx_seq_one_letter_code
_entity_poly.pdbx_strand_id
1 'polypeptide(L)'
;MKSFFVAAAALCSVVSARPASPFEASPFDTMAPPPAGTQFYQLQTKSSTTAVNNQWVALKTGSTSYTLAAAQTAAAKFFIDQYKPTSTYSFRNTDDTRQVALQGPNGTLLYVVDITNPSTSTIPSGQLMEWGTFTIDNNNLGVKDGSTLVNRTWVGVKGSDGGYGLALYDGGSNTTQSITPLTLSVVKAT
;
A
#
# COMPACT_ATOMS: atom_id res chain seq x y z
N MET A 1 4.25 46.56 21.48
CA MET A 1 4.54 45.15 21.80
C MET A 1 3.29 44.47 22.32
N LYS A 2 2.81 43.43 21.61
CA LYS A 2 2.09 42.25 22.12
C LYS A 2 1.64 41.43 20.91
N SER A 3 2.52 40.54 20.46
CA SER A 3 2.22 39.52 19.45
C SER A 3 1.55 38.35 20.14
N PHE A 4 0.36 37.96 19.69
CA PHE A 4 -0.26 36.70 20.11
C PHE A 4 0.21 35.59 19.18
N PHE A 5 1.09 34.72 19.70
CA PHE A 5 1.39 33.44 19.09
C PHE A 5 0.24 32.48 19.41
N VAL A 6 -0.50 32.05 18.39
CA VAL A 6 -1.39 30.89 18.48
C VAL A 6 -0.64 29.73 17.83
N ALA A 7 0.02 28.91 18.66
CA ALA A 7 0.53 27.61 18.25
C ALA A 7 -0.60 26.58 18.42
N ALA A 8 -1.36 26.33 17.35
CA ALA A 8 -2.25 25.17 17.30
C ALA A 8 -1.39 23.94 16.95
N ALA A 9 -1.11 23.12 17.95
CA ALA A 9 -0.46 21.82 17.77
C ALA A 9 -1.36 20.94 16.87
N ALA A 10 -0.87 20.59 15.70
CA ALA A 10 -1.46 19.52 14.89
C ALA A 10 -1.27 18.21 15.65
N LEU A 11 -2.35 17.71 16.26
CA LEU A 11 -2.43 16.35 16.79
C LEU A 11 -2.31 15.38 15.61
N CYS A 12 -1.10 14.90 15.34
CA CYS A 12 -0.89 13.70 14.53
C CYS A 12 -1.51 12.53 15.32
N SER A 13 -2.78 12.24 15.06
CA SER A 13 -3.41 11.02 15.54
C SER A 13 -2.71 9.83 14.89
N VAL A 14 -1.80 9.19 15.63
CA VAL A 14 -1.31 7.85 15.32
C VAL A 14 -2.47 6.91 15.63
N VAL A 15 -3.39 6.74 14.67
CA VAL A 15 -4.40 5.69 14.76
C VAL A 15 -3.70 4.38 14.44
N SER A 16 -3.07 3.79 15.44
CA SER A 16 -2.74 2.38 15.43
C SER A 16 -4.07 1.62 15.47
N ALA A 17 -4.53 1.14 14.32
CA ALA A 17 -5.70 0.29 14.22
C ALA A 17 -5.39 -1.09 14.82
N ARG A 18 -5.42 -1.20 16.14
CA ARG A 18 -5.52 -2.50 16.82
C ARG A 18 -6.58 -2.44 17.93
N PRO A 19 -7.68 -3.19 17.82
CA PRO A 19 -8.34 -3.70 19.02
C PRO A 19 -7.40 -4.73 19.65
N ALA A 20 -6.88 -4.41 20.83
CA ALA A 20 -6.04 -5.31 21.60
C ALA A 20 -6.88 -6.46 22.17
N SER A 21 -6.76 -7.65 21.58
CA SER A 21 -6.80 -8.90 22.34
C SER A 21 -5.39 -9.50 22.32
N PRO A 22 -4.78 -9.81 23.47
CA PRO A 22 -3.47 -10.45 23.52
C PRO A 22 -3.50 -11.94 23.16
N PHE A 23 -4.67 -12.50 22.84
CA PHE A 23 -4.84 -13.94 22.58
C PHE A 23 -5.20 -14.31 21.14
N GLU A 24 -5.48 -13.34 20.27
CA GLU A 24 -5.59 -13.61 18.83
C GLU A 24 -4.29 -13.17 18.17
N ALA A 25 -3.43 -14.15 17.85
CA ALA A 25 -2.34 -13.93 16.92
C ALA A 25 -2.93 -13.38 15.62
N SER A 26 -2.43 -12.24 15.16
CA SER A 26 -2.80 -11.78 13.84
C SER A 26 -2.33 -12.82 12.83
N PRO A 27 -3.08 -13.15 11.76
CA PRO A 27 -2.54 -13.98 10.69
C PRO A 27 -1.25 -13.38 10.11
N PHE A 28 -1.01 -12.08 10.32
CA PHE A 28 0.21 -11.38 9.94
C PHE A 28 1.43 -11.72 10.81
N ASP A 29 1.32 -12.46 11.92
CA ASP A 29 2.45 -12.72 12.82
C ASP A 29 3.24 -14.00 12.50
N THR A 30 2.71 -14.88 11.64
CA THR A 30 3.37 -16.15 11.30
C THR A 30 4.15 -16.06 9.97
N MET A 31 5.42 -16.45 10.03
CA MET A 31 6.30 -16.69 8.88
C MET A 31 6.33 -18.21 8.61
N ALA A 32 5.61 -18.66 7.58
CA ALA A 32 5.72 -19.98 6.99
C ALA A 32 5.47 -19.91 5.47
N PRO A 33 6.20 -20.68 4.63
CA PRO A 33 5.98 -20.72 3.19
C PRO A 33 4.49 -20.86 2.85
N PRO A 34 4.00 -20.21 1.78
CA PRO A 34 2.60 -20.30 1.43
C PRO A 34 2.20 -21.79 1.27
N PRO A 35 1.06 -22.22 1.82
CA PRO A 35 0.60 -23.59 1.70
C PRO A 35 0.59 -24.06 0.25
N ALA A 36 0.84 -25.35 0.01
CA ALA A 36 0.74 -25.92 -1.34
C ALA A 36 -0.64 -25.65 -1.94
N GLY A 37 -0.68 -25.21 -3.21
CA GLY A 37 -1.92 -24.83 -3.89
C GLY A 37 -2.39 -23.39 -3.62
N THR A 38 -1.58 -22.57 -2.94
CA THR A 38 -1.89 -21.13 -2.76
C THR A 38 -2.13 -20.44 -4.10
N GLN A 39 -3.28 -19.79 -4.23
CA GLN A 39 -3.59 -18.97 -5.40
C GLN A 39 -2.81 -17.67 -5.34
N PHE A 40 -2.05 -17.40 -6.40
CA PHE A 40 -1.38 -16.13 -6.57
C PHE A 40 -2.21 -15.17 -7.41
N TYR A 41 -2.00 -13.89 -7.16
CA TYR A 41 -2.64 -12.77 -7.83
C TYR A 41 -1.57 -11.80 -8.32
N GLN A 42 -1.90 -11.03 -9.34
CA GLN A 42 -1.12 -9.91 -9.84
C GLN A 42 -2.01 -8.67 -9.82
N LEU A 43 -1.40 -7.50 -9.75
CA LEU A 43 -2.12 -6.24 -9.79
C LEU A 43 -1.91 -5.58 -11.15
N GLN A 44 -3.02 -5.21 -11.80
CA GLN A 44 -3.02 -4.51 -13.08
C GLN A 44 -3.68 -3.15 -12.92
N THR A 45 -3.09 -2.13 -13.52
CA THR A 45 -3.60 -0.76 -13.50
C THR A 45 -4.66 -0.55 -14.60
N LYS A 46 -5.66 0.26 -14.26
CA LYS A 46 -6.62 0.85 -15.21
C LYS A 46 -6.59 2.36 -15.04
N SER A 47 -6.49 3.10 -16.13
CA SER A 47 -6.47 4.55 -16.12
C SER A 47 -6.93 5.11 -17.47
N SER A 48 -7.43 6.35 -17.49
CA SER A 48 -7.67 7.08 -18.73
C SER A 48 -6.37 7.50 -19.44
N THR A 49 -5.25 7.50 -18.72
CA THR A 49 -3.93 7.88 -19.26
C THR A 49 -3.19 6.67 -19.79
N THR A 50 -2.90 6.65 -21.10
CA THR A 50 -2.30 5.50 -21.80
C THR A 50 -1.00 5.00 -21.15
N ALA A 51 -0.13 5.91 -20.68
CA ALA A 51 1.17 5.55 -20.13
C ALA A 51 1.10 4.68 -18.86
N VAL A 52 0.00 4.75 -18.11
CA VAL A 52 -0.22 4.00 -16.86
C VAL A 52 -1.45 3.09 -16.93
N ASN A 53 -2.02 2.90 -18.13
CA ASN A 53 -3.12 1.98 -18.35
C ASN A 53 -2.59 0.60 -18.73
N ASN A 54 -3.23 -0.47 -18.24
CA ASN A 54 -2.85 -1.86 -18.47
C ASN A 54 -1.41 -2.21 -18.06
N GLN A 55 -0.78 -1.39 -17.21
CA GLN A 55 0.52 -1.69 -16.62
C GLN A 55 0.36 -2.64 -15.43
N TRP A 56 1.39 -3.42 -15.17
CA TRP A 56 1.45 -4.37 -14.09
C TRP A 56 2.29 -3.83 -12.94
N VAL A 57 1.85 -4.09 -11.71
CA VAL A 57 2.64 -3.75 -10.52
C VAL A 57 3.82 -4.72 -10.44
N ALA A 58 5.02 -4.17 -10.42
CA ALA A 58 6.28 -4.91 -10.46
C ALA A 58 7.22 -4.44 -9.34
N LEU A 59 8.01 -5.38 -8.83
CA LEU A 59 9.09 -5.10 -7.91
C LEU A 59 10.42 -5.37 -8.61
N LYS A 60 11.16 -4.31 -8.93
CA LYS A 60 12.48 -4.44 -9.55
C LYS A 60 13.46 -5.06 -8.56
N THR A 61 14.31 -5.99 -9.01
CA THR A 61 15.36 -6.58 -8.17
C THR A 61 16.21 -5.51 -7.50
N GLY A 62 16.37 -5.61 -6.17
CA GLY A 62 17.09 -4.64 -5.36
C GLY A 62 16.30 -3.39 -4.95
N SER A 63 15.04 -3.27 -5.37
CA SER A 63 14.11 -2.23 -4.90
C SER A 63 13.21 -2.76 -3.79
N THR A 64 12.80 -1.86 -2.89
CA THR A 64 11.66 -2.08 -1.98
C THR A 64 10.40 -1.38 -2.47
N SER A 65 10.50 -0.43 -3.42
CA SER A 65 9.33 0.28 -3.93
C SER A 65 8.76 -0.42 -5.17
N TYR A 66 7.44 -0.58 -5.19
CA TYR A 66 6.72 -1.10 -6.34
C TYR A 66 6.58 -0.04 -7.43
N THR A 67 6.66 -0.50 -8.67
CA THR A 67 6.62 0.33 -9.88
C THR A 67 5.65 -0.27 -10.89
N LEU A 68 5.36 0.46 -11.96
CA LEU A 68 4.53 -0.01 -13.06
C LEU A 68 5.40 -0.51 -14.22
N ALA A 69 5.09 -1.70 -14.73
CA ALA A 69 5.77 -2.33 -15.85
C ALA A 69 4.78 -2.73 -16.95
N ALA A 70 5.18 -2.60 -18.21
CA ALA A 70 4.31 -2.93 -19.34
C ALA A 70 4.06 -4.43 -19.51
N ALA A 71 5.07 -5.27 -19.20
CA ALA A 71 5.00 -6.70 -19.40
C ALA A 71 4.45 -7.43 -18.15
N GLN A 72 3.46 -8.29 -18.35
CA GLN A 72 2.90 -9.12 -17.27
C GLN A 72 3.94 -10.08 -16.65
N THR A 73 4.95 -10.49 -17.42
CA THR A 73 6.04 -11.35 -16.92
C THR A 73 6.89 -10.68 -15.85
N ALA A 74 6.89 -9.35 -15.78
CA ALA A 74 7.57 -8.58 -14.73
C ALA A 74 6.66 -8.34 -13.50
N ALA A 75 5.38 -8.71 -13.57
CA ALA A 75 4.42 -8.43 -12.52
C ALA A 75 4.73 -9.24 -11.25
N ALA A 76 4.75 -8.54 -10.12
CA ALA A 76 4.85 -9.18 -8.83
C ALA A 76 3.65 -10.09 -8.58
N LYS A 77 3.91 -11.24 -7.96
CA LYS A 77 2.89 -12.21 -7.57
C LYS A 77 2.64 -12.09 -6.08
N PHE A 78 1.36 -12.09 -5.72
CA PHE A 78 0.91 -11.93 -4.35
C PHE A 78 0.01 -13.08 -3.95
N PHE A 79 0.12 -13.53 -2.71
CA PHE A 79 -0.99 -14.24 -2.08
C PHE A 79 -1.64 -13.33 -1.04
N ILE A 80 -2.89 -13.63 -0.69
CA ILE A 80 -3.75 -12.70 0.03
C ILE A 80 -4.26 -13.38 1.31
N ASP A 81 -4.01 -12.75 2.45
CA ASP A 81 -4.52 -13.17 3.75
C ASP A 81 -5.60 -12.21 4.23
N GLN A 82 -6.79 -12.71 4.54
CA GLN A 82 -7.87 -11.90 5.08
C GLN A 82 -7.80 -11.83 6.61
N TYR A 83 -7.81 -10.61 7.15
CA TYR A 83 -8.10 -10.36 8.56
C TYR A 83 -9.62 -10.18 8.75
N LYS A 84 -10.27 -11.25 9.20
CA LYS A 84 -11.74 -11.33 9.32
C LYS A 84 -12.36 -10.19 10.17
N PRO A 85 -11.81 -9.79 11.33
CA PRO A 85 -12.45 -8.78 12.19
C PRO A 85 -12.66 -7.42 11.52
N THR A 86 -11.72 -6.97 10.68
CA THR A 86 -11.81 -5.69 9.96
C THR A 86 -12.29 -5.86 8.52
N SER A 87 -12.35 -7.10 8.02
CA SER A 87 -12.55 -7.45 6.62
C SER A 87 -11.54 -6.78 5.68
N THR A 88 -10.29 -6.69 6.15
CA THR A 88 -9.16 -6.21 5.36
C THR A 88 -8.24 -7.35 4.96
N TYR A 89 -7.35 -7.09 4.02
CA TYR A 89 -6.43 -8.06 3.45
C TYR A 89 -5.00 -7.57 3.60
N SER A 90 -4.06 -8.52 3.78
CA SER A 90 -2.65 -8.31 3.49
C SER A 90 -2.31 -8.97 2.16
N PHE A 91 -1.46 -8.30 1.39
CA PHE A 91 -0.88 -8.81 0.16
C PHE A 91 0.55 -9.20 0.47
N ARG A 92 0.85 -10.50 0.44
CA ARG A 92 2.18 -11.04 0.69
C ARG A 92 2.88 -11.37 -0.61
N ASN A 93 4.20 -11.17 -0.64
CA ASN A 93 5.03 -11.54 -1.78
C ASN A 93 5.12 -13.07 -1.89
N THR A 94 5.81 -13.60 -2.90
CA THR A 94 5.94 -15.06 -3.10
C THR A 94 6.60 -15.79 -1.94
N ASP A 95 7.33 -15.07 -1.09
CA ASP A 95 7.74 -15.50 0.24
C ASP A 95 6.90 -14.76 1.30
N ASP A 96 6.29 -15.53 2.19
CA ASP A 96 5.43 -15.11 3.30
C ASP A 96 6.11 -14.19 4.33
N THR A 97 7.42 -14.03 4.20
CA THR A 97 8.30 -13.18 4.99
C THR A 97 8.18 -11.70 4.61
N ARG A 98 7.56 -11.38 3.46
CA ARG A 98 7.41 -10.03 2.94
C ARG A 98 5.97 -9.71 2.61
N GLN A 99 5.58 -8.47 2.84
CA GLN A 99 4.25 -7.98 2.52
C GLN A 99 4.28 -6.58 1.95
N VAL A 100 3.19 -6.24 1.26
CA VAL A 100 2.93 -4.91 0.76
C VAL A 100 2.52 -4.01 1.92
N ALA A 101 3.13 -2.84 1.97
CA ALA A 101 2.76 -1.75 2.84
C ALA A 101 2.65 -0.44 2.06
N LEU A 102 2.01 0.54 2.67
CA LEU A 102 1.95 1.92 2.24
C LEU A 102 2.88 2.71 3.14
N GLN A 103 3.81 3.47 2.58
CA GLN A 103 4.80 4.22 3.33
C GLN A 103 5.05 5.61 2.75
N GLY A 104 5.13 6.61 3.62
CA GLY A 104 5.51 7.96 3.21
C GLY A 104 5.87 8.86 4.39
N PRO A 105 6.54 10.00 4.14
CA PRO A 105 6.93 10.94 5.19
C PRO A 105 5.72 11.62 5.85
N ASN A 106 4.56 11.60 5.19
CA ASN A 106 3.29 12.13 5.65
C ASN A 106 2.13 11.39 4.94
N GLY A 107 0.89 11.82 5.17
CA GLY A 107 -0.29 11.18 4.59
C GLY A 107 -0.57 11.51 3.12
N THR A 108 0.14 12.49 2.51
CA THR A 108 -0.17 13.00 1.17
C THR A 108 0.08 11.96 0.09
N LEU A 109 1.26 11.34 0.09
CA LEU A 109 1.58 10.22 -0.81
C LEU A 109 2.18 9.10 0.03
N LEU A 110 1.46 7.97 0.10
CA LEU A 110 1.99 6.74 0.66
C LEU A 110 2.37 5.80 -0.48
N TYR A 111 3.67 5.63 -0.70
CA TYR A 111 4.20 4.74 -1.73
C TYR A 111 3.99 3.28 -1.36
N VAL A 112 3.73 2.45 -2.37
CA VAL A 112 3.59 1.01 -2.21
C VAL A 112 4.97 0.40 -2.12
N VAL A 113 5.26 -0.22 -0.98
CA VAL A 113 6.57 -0.79 -0.66
C VAL A 113 6.45 -2.24 -0.24
N ASP A 114 7.49 -3.01 -0.53
CA ASP A 114 7.73 -4.36 -0.07
C ASP A 114 8.52 -4.27 1.23
N ILE A 115 7.93 -4.72 2.33
CA ILE A 115 8.57 -4.73 3.63
C ILE A 115 8.73 -6.17 4.10
N THR A 116 9.82 -6.45 4.81
CA THR A 116 9.87 -7.64 5.66
C THR A 116 8.77 -7.49 6.70
N ASN A 117 7.96 -8.53 6.83
CA ASN A 117 6.80 -8.54 7.71
C ASN A 117 7.24 -8.08 9.11
N PRO A 118 6.80 -6.90 9.57
CA PRO A 118 7.30 -6.32 10.80
C PRO A 118 6.78 -7.16 11.95
N SER A 119 7.68 -7.85 12.66
CA SER A 119 7.36 -8.42 13.96
C SER A 119 7.10 -7.27 14.94
N THR A 120 5.83 -6.90 15.08
CA THR A 120 5.22 -6.06 16.14
C THR A 120 5.88 -4.75 16.61
N SER A 121 7.02 -4.25 16.09
CA SER A 121 7.72 -3.23 16.91
C SER A 121 8.61 -2.16 16.26
N THR A 122 8.82 -2.09 14.93
CA THR A 122 9.61 -0.96 14.39
C THR A 122 9.04 -0.39 13.09
N ILE A 123 8.26 0.69 13.21
CA ILE A 123 8.00 1.63 12.11
C ILE A 123 9.21 2.58 12.06
N PRO A 124 9.88 2.78 10.91
CA PRO A 124 10.96 3.75 10.79
C PRO A 124 10.50 5.13 11.29
N SER A 125 11.31 5.77 12.16
CA SER A 125 10.97 7.09 12.71
C SER A 125 10.78 8.12 11.59
N GLY A 126 9.76 8.97 11.72
CA GLY A 126 9.45 10.00 10.74
C GLY A 126 8.74 9.51 9.46
N GLN A 127 8.20 8.29 9.45
CA GLN A 127 7.39 7.76 8.37
C GLN A 127 6.02 7.31 8.88
N LEU A 128 4.97 7.57 8.11
CA LEU A 128 3.70 6.87 8.23
C LEU A 128 3.81 5.55 7.47
N MET A 129 3.32 4.47 8.09
CA MET A 129 3.32 3.15 7.48
C MET A 129 2.02 2.41 7.80
N GLU A 130 1.37 1.86 6.78
CA GLU A 130 0.11 1.12 6.87
C GLU A 130 0.27 -0.23 6.14
N TRP A 131 -0.16 -1.33 6.74
CA TRP A 131 -0.15 -2.67 6.14
C TRP A 131 -1.35 -3.47 6.61
N GLY A 132 -1.77 -4.47 5.84
CA GLY A 132 -2.97 -5.27 6.17
C GLY A 132 -4.28 -4.46 6.15
N THR A 133 -4.26 -3.27 5.54
CA THR A 133 -5.40 -2.33 5.44
C THR A 133 -6.14 -2.44 4.11
N PHE A 134 -5.75 -3.35 3.22
CA PHE A 134 -6.31 -3.40 1.87
C PHE A 134 -7.74 -3.96 1.85
N THR A 135 -8.54 -3.52 0.90
CA THR A 135 -9.88 -4.06 0.62
C THR A 135 -9.96 -4.52 -0.83
N ILE A 136 -10.88 -5.44 -1.13
CA ILE A 136 -11.13 -5.89 -2.51
C ILE A 136 -12.63 -5.76 -2.76
N ASP A 137 -13.01 -4.88 -3.68
CA ASP A 137 -14.39 -4.74 -4.15
C ASP A 137 -14.44 -4.85 -5.68
N ASN A 138 -15.25 -5.77 -6.20
CA ASN A 138 -15.33 -6.06 -7.64
C ASN A 138 -13.96 -6.25 -8.31
N ASN A 139 -13.06 -6.99 -7.65
CA ASN A 139 -11.66 -7.18 -8.02
C ASN A 139 -10.81 -5.90 -8.05
N ASN A 140 -11.27 -4.78 -7.51
CA ASN A 140 -10.47 -3.57 -7.37
C ASN A 140 -9.91 -3.46 -5.96
N LEU A 141 -8.62 -3.14 -5.87
CA LEU A 141 -7.92 -2.91 -4.63
C LEU A 141 -8.30 -1.54 -4.06
N GLY A 142 -8.82 -1.52 -2.84
CA GLY A 142 -9.04 -0.32 -2.05
C GLY A 142 -8.21 -0.35 -0.76
N VAL A 143 -8.44 0.64 0.10
CA VAL A 143 -7.78 0.75 1.41
C VAL A 143 -8.81 1.14 2.47
N LYS A 144 -8.73 0.49 3.62
CA LYS A 144 -9.50 0.70 4.84
C LYS A 144 -8.54 0.67 6.03
N ASP A 145 -7.98 1.83 6.31
CA ASP A 145 -6.97 2.09 7.36
C ASP A 145 -7.54 2.86 8.57
N GLY A 146 -8.84 3.20 8.54
CA GLY A 146 -9.50 3.99 9.59
C GLY A 146 -9.38 5.50 9.39
N SER A 147 -8.77 5.97 8.30
CA SER A 147 -8.75 7.38 7.93
C SER A 147 -10.14 7.93 7.63
N THR A 148 -10.35 9.19 7.98
CA THR A 148 -11.58 9.94 7.64
C THR A 148 -11.53 10.52 6.22
N LEU A 149 -10.40 10.39 5.52
CA LEU A 149 -10.22 10.88 4.16
C LEU A 149 -10.99 9.99 3.17
N VAL A 150 -11.97 10.58 2.49
CA VAL A 150 -12.87 9.85 1.58
C VAL A 150 -12.41 9.80 0.13
N ASN A 151 -11.47 10.66 -0.27
CA ASN A 151 -11.03 10.81 -1.67
C ASN A 151 -9.66 10.17 -1.94
N ARG A 152 -9.22 9.24 -1.09
CA ARG A 152 -7.95 8.56 -1.30
C ARG A 152 -7.99 7.81 -2.64
N THR A 153 -6.94 7.94 -3.43
CA THR A 153 -6.88 7.40 -4.79
C THR A 153 -5.51 6.84 -5.08
N TRP A 154 -5.48 5.68 -5.72
CA TRP A 154 -4.23 5.14 -6.23
C TRP A 154 -3.70 6.00 -7.37
N VAL A 155 -2.40 6.24 -7.39
CA VAL A 155 -1.75 7.07 -8.40
C VAL A 155 -0.46 6.43 -8.89
N GLY A 156 -0.19 6.61 -10.18
CA GLY A 156 1.12 6.44 -10.76
C GLY A 156 1.91 7.73 -10.56
N VAL A 157 3.06 7.64 -9.89
CA VAL A 157 3.93 8.80 -9.63
C VAL A 157 5.06 8.78 -10.64
N LYS A 158 5.11 9.76 -11.54
CA LYS A 158 6.12 9.82 -12.59
C LYS A 158 7.51 10.06 -11.99
N GLY A 159 8.43 9.13 -12.21
CA GLY A 159 9.84 9.24 -11.83
C GLY A 159 10.66 10.05 -12.83
N SER A 160 11.85 10.46 -12.41
CA SER A 160 12.82 11.17 -13.26
C SER A 160 13.39 10.30 -14.39
N ASP A 161 13.35 8.98 -14.23
CA ASP A 161 13.74 7.97 -15.21
C ASP A 161 12.64 7.68 -16.25
N GLY A 162 11.50 8.37 -16.17
CA GLY A 162 10.34 8.16 -17.04
C GLY A 162 9.47 6.96 -16.64
N GLY A 163 9.86 6.21 -15.61
CA GLY A 163 9.04 5.16 -15.01
C GLY A 163 7.93 5.74 -14.13
N TYR A 164 7.06 4.86 -13.63
CA TYR A 164 6.02 5.23 -12.67
C TYR A 164 6.16 4.40 -11.40
N GLY A 165 6.37 5.07 -10.27
CA GLY A 165 6.15 4.49 -8.95
C GLY A 165 4.65 4.36 -8.66
N LEU A 166 4.29 3.56 -7.68
CA LEU A 166 2.92 3.38 -7.24
C LEU A 166 2.72 3.98 -5.84
N ALA A 167 1.65 4.76 -5.65
CA ALA A 167 1.32 5.34 -4.35
C ALA A 167 -0.19 5.48 -4.15
N LEU A 168 -0.61 5.66 -2.89
CA LEU A 168 -1.93 6.12 -2.49
C LEU A 168 -1.86 7.61 -2.17
N TYR A 169 -2.58 8.42 -2.93
CA TYR A 169 -2.74 9.85 -2.72
C TYR A 169 -3.92 10.13 -1.79
N ASP A 170 -3.80 11.14 -0.92
CA ASP A 170 -4.86 11.51 0.04
C ASP A 170 -6.10 12.18 -0.60
N GLY A 171 -5.98 12.66 -1.84
CA GLY A 171 -7.08 13.26 -2.59
C GLY A 171 -7.28 14.76 -2.35
N GLY A 172 -6.47 15.41 -1.49
CA GLY A 172 -6.73 16.80 -1.08
C GLY A 172 -5.49 17.66 -0.84
N SER A 173 -4.33 17.07 -0.54
CA SER A 173 -3.12 17.85 -0.27
C SER A 173 -2.34 18.18 -1.53
N ASN A 174 -1.78 19.38 -1.61
CA ASN A 174 -0.89 19.72 -2.73
C ASN A 174 0.35 18.82 -2.74
N THR A 175 0.73 18.32 -3.92
CA THR A 175 1.97 17.59 -4.15
C THR A 175 2.75 18.23 -5.28
N THR A 176 4.08 18.22 -5.16
CA THR A 176 4.99 18.66 -6.23
C THR A 176 5.26 17.54 -7.25
N GLN A 177 4.86 16.30 -6.94
CA GLN A 177 5.04 15.16 -7.81
C GLN A 177 3.99 15.13 -8.92
N SER A 178 4.40 14.72 -10.13
CA SER A 178 3.47 14.48 -11.23
C SER A 178 2.77 13.14 -11.02
N ILE A 179 1.52 13.21 -10.54
CA ILE A 179 0.69 12.03 -10.25
C ILE A 179 -0.38 11.80 -11.31
N THR A 180 -0.72 10.55 -11.58
CA THR A 180 -1.79 10.16 -12.50
C THR A 180 -2.73 9.17 -11.82
N PRO A 181 -4.03 9.48 -11.67
CA PRO A 181 -5.00 8.57 -11.06
C PRO A 181 -5.09 7.22 -11.77
N LEU A 182 -5.23 6.17 -10.98
CA LEU A 182 -5.40 4.80 -11.46
C LEU A 182 -6.32 4.00 -10.54
N THR A 183 -6.83 2.90 -11.08
CA THR A 183 -7.46 1.82 -10.33
C THR A 183 -6.57 0.60 -10.42
N LEU A 184 -6.39 -0.11 -9.30
CA LEU A 184 -5.66 -1.37 -9.27
C LEU A 184 -6.66 -2.53 -9.29
N SER A 185 -6.63 -3.34 -10.33
CA SER A 185 -7.40 -4.57 -10.43
C SER A 185 -6.56 -5.78 -9.99
N VAL A 186 -7.13 -6.61 -9.13
CA VAL A 186 -6.60 -7.88 -8.66
C VAL A 186 -6.94 -8.95 -9.70
N VAL A 187 -5.92 -9.53 -10.32
CA VAL A 187 -6.04 -10.53 -11.39
C VAL A 187 -5.43 -11.83 -10.91
N LYS A 188 -6.09 -12.97 -11.14
CA LYS A 188 -5.50 -14.28 -10.81
C LYS A 188 -4.26 -14.50 -11.68
N ALA A 189 -3.15 -14.87 -11.06
CA ALA A 189 -1.96 -15.29 -11.76
C ALA A 189 -2.20 -16.67 -12.38
N THR A 190 -1.83 -16.82 -13.65
CA THR A 190 -1.78 -18.10 -14.37
C THR A 190 -0.44 -18.81 -14.18
#